data_AF-A0A438IZI3-F1
#
_entry.id   AF-A0A438IZI3-F1
#
_cell.length_a   1.000
_cell.length_b   1.000
_cell.length_c   1.000
_cell.angle_alpha   90.00
_cell.angle_beta   90.00
_cell.angle_gamma   90.00
#
_symmetry.space_group_name_H-M   'P 1'
#
loop_
_entity.id
_entity.type
_entity.pdbx_description
1 polymer ?
#
loop_
_entity_poly.entity_id
_entity_poly.type
_entity_poly.pdbx_seq_one_letter_code
_entity_poly.pdbx_strand_id
1 'polypeptide(L)'
;MLTSRLPTVPSLKAEVTQLVQLHIIQLRCMPEALPYFVAPKEALEFLTPAYKGHPRVMAYVLKALESYPPNRVTFFMPQQVQALRYDEGRLVEGYLLRAAQRSDIFAHILIWHLQDEQYGPELGKDVASAKNSSFQALLSVVRPRLVDGFTPKTLDLYNREFHFVGQTFLEAAEGMLKENVVGNRAVGSYGVNILQSHIKDSKSLSILTYCNAGSLATTGYGTALGIICFFYAERIL
;
A
#
# COMPACT_ATOMS: atom_id res chain seq x y z
N MET A 1 5.81 6.54 -27.90
CA MET A 1 6.00 6.01 -29.28
C MET A 1 5.26 6.90 -30.29
N LEU A 2 5.59 6.81 -31.59
CA LEU A 2 4.84 7.52 -32.64
C LEU A 2 3.35 7.13 -32.63
N THR A 3 3.07 5.84 -32.43
CA THR A 3 1.71 5.27 -32.30
C THR A 3 0.95 5.77 -31.07
N SER A 4 1.65 6.06 -29.96
CA SER A 4 1.01 6.65 -28.76
C SER A 4 0.76 8.15 -28.90
N ARG A 5 1.51 8.84 -29.79
CA ARG A 5 1.31 10.26 -30.11
C ARG A 5 0.25 10.47 -31.20
N LEU A 6 0.01 9.46 -32.03
CA LEU A 6 -0.96 9.48 -33.13
C LEU A 6 -1.89 8.25 -33.04
N PRO A 7 -2.72 8.14 -31.98
CA PRO A 7 -3.53 6.95 -31.73
C PRO A 7 -4.65 6.73 -32.76
N THR A 8 -5.03 7.77 -33.49
CA THR A 8 -6.12 7.77 -34.46
C THR A 8 -5.71 7.34 -35.87
N VAL A 9 -4.45 7.00 -36.12
CA VAL A 9 -3.93 6.62 -37.45
C VAL A 9 -3.75 5.10 -37.53
N PRO A 10 -4.72 4.33 -38.09
CA PRO A 10 -4.67 2.87 -38.06
C PRO A 10 -3.57 2.29 -38.94
N SER A 11 -3.25 2.95 -40.06
CA SER A 11 -2.17 2.58 -40.98
C SER A 11 -0.80 2.60 -40.31
N LEU A 12 -0.53 3.64 -39.52
CA LEU A 12 0.70 3.76 -38.73
C LEU A 12 0.83 2.62 -37.72
N LYS A 13 -0.27 2.24 -37.06
CA LYS A 13 -0.28 1.11 -36.12
C LYS A 13 0.00 -0.21 -36.84
N ALA A 14 -0.58 -0.42 -38.01
CA ALA A 14 -0.35 -1.61 -38.82
C ALA A 14 1.12 -1.72 -39.29
N GLU A 15 1.68 -0.64 -39.80
CA GLU A 15 3.06 -0.59 -40.29
C GLU A 15 4.08 -0.78 -39.17
N VAL A 16 3.89 -0.12 -38.02
CA VAL A 16 4.74 -0.33 -36.84
C VAL A 16 4.61 -1.77 -36.33
N THR A 17 3.40 -2.36 -36.34
CA THR A 17 3.22 -3.77 -35.94
C THR A 17 3.97 -4.71 -36.89
N GLN A 18 3.89 -4.48 -38.19
CA GLN A 18 4.58 -5.28 -39.19
C GLN A 18 6.11 -5.16 -39.07
N LEU A 19 6.63 -3.95 -38.87
CA LEU A 19 8.06 -3.70 -38.66
C LEU A 19 8.56 -4.37 -37.38
N VAL A 20 7.79 -4.30 -36.29
CA VAL A 20 8.10 -4.98 -35.03
C VAL A 20 8.09 -6.49 -35.22
N GLN A 21 7.11 -7.05 -35.93
CA GLN A 21 7.05 -8.49 -36.22
C GLN A 21 8.26 -8.97 -37.03
N LEU A 22 8.64 -8.24 -38.07
CA LEU A 22 9.79 -8.57 -38.90
C LEU A 22 11.12 -8.57 -38.13
N HIS A 23 11.26 -7.68 -37.14
CA HIS A 23 12.51 -7.49 -36.39
C HIS A 23 12.42 -7.95 -34.93
N ILE A 24 11.40 -8.72 -34.56
CA ILE A 24 11.11 -9.05 -33.15
C ILE A 24 12.27 -9.77 -32.45
N ILE A 25 13.05 -10.55 -33.20
CA ILE A 25 14.23 -11.27 -32.70
C ILE A 25 15.36 -10.30 -32.32
N GLN A 26 15.54 -9.21 -33.07
CA GLN A 26 16.55 -8.19 -32.80
C GLN A 26 16.08 -7.27 -31.65
N LEU A 27 14.81 -6.85 -31.70
CA LEU A 27 14.22 -5.94 -30.72
C LEU A 27 14.14 -6.54 -29.31
N ARG A 28 13.80 -7.83 -29.17
CA ARG A 28 13.71 -8.49 -27.85
C ARG A 28 15.05 -8.62 -27.12
N CYS A 29 16.16 -8.49 -27.86
CA CYS A 29 17.51 -8.60 -27.33
C CYS A 29 18.12 -7.26 -26.92
N MET A 30 17.43 -6.13 -27.17
CA MET A 30 17.89 -4.79 -26.80
C MET A 30 17.17 -4.32 -25.53
N PRO A 31 17.79 -4.38 -24.35
CA PRO A 31 17.16 -3.98 -23.09
C PRO A 31 16.66 -2.53 -23.11
N GLU A 32 17.38 -1.65 -23.80
CA GLU A 32 17.07 -0.23 -23.95
C GLU A 32 15.82 -0.01 -24.81
N ALA A 33 15.47 -0.95 -25.69
CA ALA A 33 14.29 -0.84 -26.54
C ALA A 33 13.00 -1.24 -25.79
N LEU A 34 13.10 -2.10 -24.76
CA LEU A 34 11.95 -2.63 -24.01
C LEU A 34 11.05 -1.52 -23.40
N PRO A 35 11.59 -0.46 -22.75
CA PRO A 35 10.80 0.64 -22.20
C PRO A 35 9.98 1.42 -23.22
N TYR A 36 10.30 1.29 -24.51
CA TYR A 36 9.59 1.99 -25.58
C TYR A 36 8.39 1.20 -26.10
N PHE A 37 8.31 -0.10 -25.83
CA PHE A 37 7.24 -0.97 -26.28
C PHE A 37 6.12 -1.15 -25.25
N VAL A 38 6.42 -1.08 -23.96
CA VAL A 38 5.44 -1.27 -22.88
C VAL A 38 5.78 -0.37 -21.71
N ALA A 39 4.89 0.57 -21.38
CA ALA A 39 5.04 1.41 -20.19
C ALA A 39 4.85 0.58 -18.90
N PRO A 40 5.40 1.00 -17.73
CA PRO A 40 5.25 0.22 -16.49
C PRO A 40 3.78 -0.02 -16.12
N LYS A 41 2.90 0.95 -16.35
CA LYS A 41 1.47 0.80 -16.14
C LYS A 41 0.87 -0.32 -17.00
N GLU A 42 1.17 -0.32 -18.30
CA GLU A 42 0.69 -1.32 -19.25
C GLU A 42 1.27 -2.71 -18.94
N ALA A 43 2.54 -2.77 -18.54
CA ALA A 43 3.21 -3.99 -18.11
C ALA A 43 2.45 -4.68 -16.96
N LEU A 44 1.96 -3.93 -15.99
CA LEU A 44 1.22 -4.49 -14.86
C LEU A 44 -0.15 -5.07 -15.25
N GLU A 45 -0.78 -4.58 -16.31
CA GLU A 45 -2.04 -5.16 -16.82
C GLU A 45 -1.82 -6.60 -17.28
N PHE A 46 -0.65 -6.93 -17.82
CA PHE A 46 -0.27 -8.29 -18.20
C PHE A 46 0.04 -9.22 -17.02
N LEU A 47 0.14 -8.69 -15.79
CA LEU A 47 0.27 -9.50 -14.57
C LEU A 47 -1.08 -9.84 -13.94
N THR A 48 -2.19 -9.37 -14.52
CA THR A 48 -3.55 -9.68 -14.07
C THR A 48 -4.01 -11.06 -14.53
N PRO A 49 -5.09 -11.64 -13.93
CA PRO A 49 -5.60 -12.96 -14.30
C PRO A 49 -5.94 -13.13 -15.79
N ALA A 50 -6.28 -12.06 -16.51
CA ALA A 50 -6.66 -12.11 -17.92
C ALA A 50 -5.51 -12.58 -18.85
N TYR A 51 -4.26 -12.34 -18.45
CA TYR A 51 -3.06 -12.69 -19.21
C TYR A 51 -2.19 -13.73 -18.48
N LYS A 52 -2.70 -14.29 -17.38
CA LYS A 52 -1.99 -15.23 -16.52
C LYS A 52 -1.64 -16.51 -17.29
N GLY A 53 -0.40 -16.97 -17.11
CA GLY A 53 0.03 -18.31 -17.50
C GLY A 53 0.76 -18.42 -18.83
N HIS A 54 0.91 -17.34 -19.61
CA HIS A 54 1.76 -17.36 -20.81
C HIS A 54 3.22 -17.01 -20.45
N PRO A 55 4.13 -17.99 -20.23
CA PRO A 55 5.40 -17.74 -19.54
C PRO A 55 6.31 -16.76 -20.30
N ARG A 56 6.25 -16.77 -21.64
CA ARG A 56 7.03 -15.86 -22.48
C ARG A 56 6.57 -14.40 -22.39
N VAL A 57 5.26 -14.16 -22.23
CA VAL A 57 4.71 -12.79 -22.12
C VAL A 57 5.07 -12.24 -20.74
N MET A 58 4.84 -13.03 -19.69
CA MET A 58 5.23 -12.65 -18.33
C MET A 58 6.73 -12.39 -18.22
N ALA A 59 7.58 -13.26 -18.78
CA ALA A 59 9.03 -13.05 -18.78
C ALA A 59 9.44 -11.77 -19.53
N TYR A 60 8.79 -11.46 -20.66
CA TYR A 60 9.04 -10.22 -21.40
C TYR A 60 8.65 -8.99 -20.57
N VAL A 61 7.45 -9.02 -19.99
CA VAL A 61 6.91 -7.94 -19.15
C VAL A 61 7.80 -7.66 -17.94
N LEU A 62 8.22 -8.70 -17.24
CA LEU A 62 9.12 -8.58 -16.08
C LEU A 62 10.50 -8.06 -16.51
N LYS A 63 11.03 -8.50 -17.65
CA LYS A 63 12.29 -7.98 -18.19
C LYS A 63 12.18 -6.50 -18.59
N ALA A 64 11.02 -6.07 -19.09
CA ALA A 64 10.75 -4.66 -19.39
C ALA A 64 10.67 -3.83 -18.10
N LEU A 65 10.02 -4.34 -17.04
CA LEU A 65 10.02 -3.68 -15.73
C LEU A 65 11.45 -3.55 -15.16
N GLU A 66 12.29 -4.58 -15.30
CA GLU A 66 13.70 -4.54 -14.86
C GLU A 66 14.57 -3.52 -15.60
N SER A 67 14.18 -3.06 -16.80
CA SER A 67 14.96 -2.08 -17.56
C SER A 67 14.60 -0.63 -17.26
N TYR A 68 13.52 -0.38 -16.51
CA TYR A 68 13.19 0.96 -16.04
C TYR A 68 14.03 1.38 -14.82
N PRO A 69 14.32 2.69 -14.67
CA PRO A 69 14.90 3.22 -13.44
C PRO A 69 14.06 2.82 -12.20
N PRO A 70 14.68 2.44 -11.07
CA PRO A 70 13.96 1.95 -9.89
C PRO A 70 12.83 2.87 -9.43
N ASN A 71 13.05 4.19 -9.42
CA ASN A 71 12.07 5.19 -9.01
C ASN A 71 10.77 5.21 -9.85
N ARG A 72 10.83 4.81 -11.13
CA ARG A 72 9.62 4.71 -11.97
C ARG A 72 8.83 3.44 -11.70
N VAL A 73 9.52 2.38 -11.30
CA VAL A 73 8.90 1.08 -11.05
C VAL A 73 8.36 1.01 -9.62
N THR A 74 9.10 1.56 -8.64
CA THR A 74 8.65 1.63 -7.25
C THR A 74 7.39 2.45 -7.05
N PHE A 75 7.11 3.42 -7.93
CA PHE A 75 5.82 4.13 -7.95
C PHE A 75 4.62 3.18 -8.05
N PHE A 76 4.79 2.03 -8.72
CA PHE A 76 3.76 1.02 -8.86
C PHE A 76 4.01 -0.21 -7.97
N MET A 77 4.71 -0.05 -6.85
CA MET A 77 5.00 -1.15 -5.92
C MET A 77 3.71 -1.83 -5.38
N PRO A 78 2.64 -1.09 -5.00
CA PRO A 78 1.41 -1.74 -4.54
C PRO A 78 0.87 -2.75 -5.54
N GLN A 79 0.81 -2.39 -6.83
CA GLN A 79 0.29 -3.25 -7.89
C GLN A 79 1.21 -4.44 -8.15
N GLN A 80 2.53 -4.27 -8.03
CA GLN A 80 3.49 -5.38 -8.14
C GLN A 80 3.33 -6.39 -7.00
N VAL A 81 3.12 -5.92 -5.76
CA VAL A 81 2.83 -6.79 -4.62
C VAL A 81 1.49 -7.50 -4.82
N GLN A 82 0.45 -6.82 -5.29
CA GLN A 82 -0.83 -7.46 -5.61
C GLN A 82 -0.72 -8.54 -6.70
N ALA A 83 0.20 -8.39 -7.65
CA ALA A 83 0.41 -9.39 -8.70
C ALA A 83 0.88 -10.76 -8.15
N LEU A 84 1.52 -10.80 -6.97
CA LEU A 84 1.90 -12.05 -6.31
C LEU A 84 0.69 -12.93 -5.96
N ARG A 85 -0.52 -12.37 -5.81
CA ARG A 85 -1.76 -13.15 -5.59
C ARG A 85 -2.02 -14.17 -6.70
N TYR A 86 -1.43 -13.96 -7.86
CA TYR A 86 -1.63 -14.77 -9.05
C TYR A 86 -0.36 -15.46 -9.55
N ASP A 87 0.76 -15.37 -8.82
CA ASP A 87 2.09 -15.81 -9.27
C ASP A 87 2.37 -17.31 -9.04
N GLU A 88 1.59 -18.18 -9.69
CA GLU A 88 1.78 -19.64 -9.59
C GLU A 88 3.16 -20.10 -10.10
N GLY A 89 3.73 -19.39 -11.08
CA GLY A 89 5.03 -19.69 -11.66
C GLY A 89 6.23 -19.05 -10.93
N ARG A 90 5.99 -18.30 -9.84
CA ARG A 90 7.02 -17.58 -9.06
C ARG A 90 7.88 -16.64 -9.90
N LEU A 91 7.35 -16.17 -11.03
CA LEU A 91 8.06 -15.28 -11.95
C LEU A 91 8.09 -13.87 -11.39
N VAL A 92 6.98 -13.41 -10.81
CA VAL A 92 6.88 -12.10 -10.15
C VAL A 92 7.74 -12.09 -8.90
N GLU A 93 7.69 -13.13 -8.07
CA GLU A 93 8.60 -13.30 -6.94
C GLU A 93 10.07 -13.20 -7.38
N GLY A 94 10.47 -13.99 -8.39
CA GLY A 94 11.84 -14.00 -8.87
C GLY A 94 12.30 -12.63 -9.38
N TYR A 95 11.42 -11.90 -10.06
CA TYR A 95 11.66 -10.53 -10.47
C TYR A 95 11.86 -9.59 -9.28
N LEU A 96 10.96 -9.61 -8.30
CA LEU A 96 11.04 -8.74 -7.12
C LEU A 96 12.33 -8.95 -6.34
N LEU A 97 12.75 -10.21 -6.17
CA LEU A 97 14.03 -10.55 -5.53
C LEU A 97 15.22 -9.98 -6.30
N ARG A 98 15.27 -10.12 -7.63
CA ARG A 98 16.36 -9.58 -8.45
C ARG A 98 16.38 -8.05 -8.49
N ALA A 99 15.21 -7.41 -8.58
CA ALA A 99 15.09 -5.95 -8.59
C ALA A 99 15.55 -5.35 -7.26
N ALA A 100 15.19 -5.99 -6.13
CA ALA A 100 15.64 -5.61 -4.80
C ALA A 100 17.16 -5.74 -4.63
N GLN A 101 17.78 -6.80 -5.17
CA GLN A 101 19.24 -6.98 -5.14
C GLN A 101 20.01 -5.88 -5.88
N ARG A 102 19.37 -5.20 -6.84
CA ARG A 102 20.00 -4.13 -7.64
C ARG A 102 19.74 -2.73 -7.09
N SER A 103 18.85 -2.57 -6.13
CA SER A 103 18.39 -1.26 -5.68
C SER A 103 17.90 -1.30 -4.24
N ASP A 104 18.68 -0.69 -3.34
CA ASP A 104 18.33 -0.58 -1.92
C ASP A 104 16.97 0.11 -1.72
N ILE A 105 16.72 1.20 -2.46
CA ILE A 105 15.43 1.91 -2.43
C ILE A 105 14.26 1.02 -2.89
N PHE A 106 14.47 0.18 -3.90
CA PHE A 106 13.44 -0.77 -4.33
C PHE A 106 13.18 -1.80 -3.24
N ALA A 107 14.24 -2.35 -2.65
CA ALA A 107 14.16 -3.35 -1.59
C ALA A 107 13.42 -2.82 -0.35
N HIS A 108 13.75 -1.61 0.11
CA HIS A 108 13.13 -1.00 1.28
C HIS A 108 11.63 -0.74 1.06
N ILE A 109 11.26 -0.12 -0.07
CA ILE A 109 9.86 0.14 -0.42
C ILE A 109 9.08 -1.17 -0.57
N LEU A 110 9.68 -2.19 -1.20
CA LEU A 110 9.06 -3.50 -1.33
C LEU A 110 8.80 -4.13 0.04
N ILE A 111 9.78 -4.12 0.96
CA ILE A 111 9.59 -4.70 2.29
C ILE A 111 8.48 -3.99 3.06
N TRP A 112 8.35 -2.66 2.97
CA TRP A 112 7.24 -1.92 3.57
C TRP A 112 5.88 -2.37 3.04
N HIS A 113 5.73 -2.48 1.72
CA HIS A 113 4.47 -2.95 1.14
C HIS A 113 4.18 -4.42 1.46
N LEU A 114 5.20 -5.28 1.56
CA LEU A 114 5.01 -6.67 1.99
C LEU A 114 4.58 -6.74 3.47
N GLN A 115 5.03 -5.81 4.32
CA GLN A 115 4.61 -5.73 5.72
C GLN A 115 3.17 -5.27 5.89
N ASP A 116 2.76 -4.26 5.12
CA ASP A 116 1.41 -3.71 5.14
C ASP A 116 0.37 -4.81 4.86
N GLU A 117 0.66 -5.69 3.89
CA GLU A 117 -0.24 -6.81 3.54
C GLU A 117 -0.29 -7.95 4.57
N GLN A 118 0.65 -8.03 5.53
CA GLN A 118 0.63 -9.06 6.59
C GLN A 118 -0.42 -8.74 7.65
N TYR A 119 -0.72 -7.47 7.86
CA TYR A 119 -1.80 -7.02 8.72
C TYR A 119 -3.07 -6.90 7.88
N GLY A 120 -3.68 -8.04 7.57
CA GLY A 120 -4.97 -8.08 6.88
C GLY A 120 -6.05 -7.26 7.62
N PRO A 121 -7.17 -6.91 6.95
CA PRO A 121 -8.18 -6.05 7.55
C PRO A 121 -8.67 -6.63 8.88
N GLU A 122 -8.46 -5.87 9.97
CA GLU A 122 -9.01 -6.20 11.28
C GLU A 122 -10.55 -6.29 11.19
N LEU A 123 -11.09 -7.41 11.65
CA LEU A 123 -12.50 -7.65 11.95
C LEU A 123 -13.53 -7.21 10.88
N GLY A 124 -13.74 -8.09 9.90
CA GLY A 124 -14.95 -8.07 9.10
C GLY A 124 -15.02 -9.29 8.20
N LYS A 125 -15.97 -10.17 8.46
CA LYS A 125 -16.26 -11.39 7.68
C LYS A 125 -16.05 -11.16 6.19
N ASP A 126 -15.14 -11.92 5.59
CA ASP A 126 -15.41 -12.59 4.32
C ASP A 126 -14.50 -13.81 4.20
N VAL A 127 -15.10 -14.88 3.68
CA VAL A 127 -14.51 -16.21 3.50
C VAL A 127 -13.09 -16.07 2.97
N ALA A 128 -12.10 -16.50 3.76
CA ALA A 128 -10.71 -16.57 3.33
C ALA A 128 -10.63 -17.43 2.06
N SER A 129 -10.63 -16.78 0.89
CA SER A 129 -10.43 -17.44 -0.39
C SER A 129 -9.10 -18.18 -0.31
N ALA A 130 -9.03 -19.41 -0.83
CA ALA A 130 -7.79 -20.19 -0.91
C ALA A 130 -6.63 -19.35 -1.51
N LYS A 131 -6.94 -18.43 -2.43
CA LYS A 131 -5.99 -17.48 -3.04
C LYS A 131 -5.38 -16.48 -2.05
N ASN A 132 -6.15 -16.06 -1.02
CA ASN A 132 -5.64 -15.17 0.02
C ASN A 132 -4.68 -15.94 0.94
N SER A 133 -4.95 -17.22 1.22
CA SER A 133 -4.05 -18.06 2.01
C SER A 133 -2.72 -18.34 1.30
N SER A 134 -2.74 -18.65 -0.01
CA SER A 134 -1.53 -18.85 -0.80
C SER A 134 -0.71 -17.56 -0.94
N PHE A 135 -1.38 -16.42 -1.06
CA PHE A 135 -0.72 -15.11 -1.09
C PHE A 135 -0.02 -14.80 0.25
N GLN A 136 -0.70 -14.98 1.38
CA GLN A 136 -0.09 -14.78 2.71
C GLN A 136 1.09 -15.73 2.96
N ALA A 137 1.00 -16.98 2.49
CA ALA A 137 2.12 -17.92 2.52
C ALA A 137 3.32 -17.42 1.70
N LEU A 138 3.08 -16.86 0.50
CA LEU A 138 4.15 -16.26 -0.32
C LEU A 138 4.77 -15.04 0.38
N LEU A 139 3.98 -14.13 0.95
CA LEU A 139 4.48 -12.96 1.68
C LEU A 139 5.43 -13.35 2.82
N SER A 140 5.08 -14.43 3.54
CA SER A 140 5.88 -14.97 4.64
C SER A 140 7.24 -15.51 4.19
N VAL A 141 7.39 -15.85 2.90
CA VAL A 141 8.63 -16.42 2.32
C VAL A 141 9.45 -15.35 1.58
N VAL A 142 8.80 -14.45 0.84
CA VAL A 142 9.50 -13.46 0.00
C VAL A 142 10.30 -12.48 0.86
N ARG A 143 9.74 -12.04 2.00
CA ARG A 143 10.42 -11.08 2.87
C ARG A 143 11.72 -11.63 3.47
N PRO A 144 11.75 -12.80 4.13
CA PRO A 144 13.02 -13.37 4.60
C PRO A 144 14.06 -13.49 3.50
N ARG A 145 13.65 -13.97 2.31
CA ARG A 145 14.55 -14.11 1.15
C ARG A 145 15.14 -12.80 0.65
N LEU A 146 14.38 -11.70 0.75
CA LEU A 146 14.90 -10.37 0.42
C LEU A 146 16.00 -9.98 1.41
N VAL A 147 15.73 -10.13 2.71
CA VAL A 147 16.66 -9.76 3.78
C VAL A 147 17.91 -10.64 3.77
N ASP A 148 17.76 -11.95 3.55
CA ASP A 148 18.88 -12.90 3.43
C ASP A 148 19.78 -12.61 2.21
N GLY A 149 19.22 -11.92 1.19
CA GLY A 149 19.96 -11.48 0.01
C GLY A 149 20.79 -10.21 0.23
N PHE A 150 20.68 -9.54 1.37
CA PHE A 150 21.38 -8.29 1.64
C PHE A 150 22.86 -8.52 1.98
N THR A 151 23.70 -7.60 1.51
CA THR A 151 25.07 -7.50 2.03
C THR A 151 25.04 -7.04 3.48
N PRO A 152 26.08 -7.32 4.29
CA PRO A 152 26.13 -6.85 5.69
C PRO A 152 25.93 -5.34 5.82
N LYS A 153 26.44 -4.55 4.86
CA LYS A 153 26.27 -3.10 4.82
C LYS A 153 24.82 -2.70 4.54
N THR A 154 24.18 -3.33 3.56
CA THR A 154 22.77 -3.08 3.22
C THR A 154 21.86 -3.48 4.37
N LEU A 155 22.15 -4.61 5.03
CA LEU A 155 21.40 -5.09 6.18
C LEU A 155 21.49 -4.14 7.39
N ASP A 156 22.68 -3.60 7.67
CA ASP A 156 22.86 -2.56 8.70
C ASP A 156 22.02 -1.31 8.39
N LEU A 157 22.11 -0.81 7.15
CA LEU A 157 21.34 0.35 6.71
C LEU A 157 19.83 0.10 6.83
N TYR A 158 19.36 -1.05 6.33
CA TYR A 158 17.97 -1.49 6.44
C TYR A 158 17.50 -1.50 7.90
N ASN A 159 18.24 -2.16 8.80
CA ASN A 159 17.84 -2.27 10.20
C ASN A 159 17.77 -0.89 10.88
N ARG A 160 18.76 -0.03 10.62
CA ARG A 160 18.80 1.31 11.21
C ARG A 160 17.66 2.18 10.68
N GLU A 161 17.42 2.19 9.38
CA GLU A 161 16.36 2.99 8.77
C GLU A 161 14.98 2.51 9.23
N PHE A 162 14.71 1.21 9.19
CA PHE A 162 13.43 0.65 9.60
C PHE A 162 13.14 0.92 11.07
N HIS A 163 14.16 0.75 11.93
CA HIS A 163 14.02 1.04 13.35
C HIS A 163 13.76 2.53 13.59
N PHE A 164 14.58 3.42 13.01
CA PHE A 164 14.44 4.86 13.18
C PHE A 164 13.09 5.38 12.69
N VAL A 165 12.69 5.00 11.47
CA VAL A 165 11.44 5.44 10.87
C VAL A 165 10.25 4.88 11.65
N GLY A 166 10.26 3.57 11.95
CA GLY A 166 9.20 2.93 12.73
C GLY A 166 9.03 3.56 14.12
N GLN A 167 10.13 3.82 14.82
CA GLN A 167 10.10 4.48 16.12
C GLN A 167 9.58 5.92 16.01
N THR A 168 10.05 6.70 15.03
CA THR A 168 9.61 8.09 14.82
C THR A 168 8.10 8.16 14.57
N PHE A 169 7.57 7.27 13.72
CA PHE A 169 6.13 7.21 13.46
C PHE A 169 5.33 6.77 14.69
N LEU A 170 5.84 5.79 15.45
CA LEU A 170 5.18 5.34 16.67
C LEU A 170 5.12 6.45 17.71
N GLU A 171 6.22 7.14 17.96
CA GLU A 171 6.28 8.27 18.89
C GLU A 171 5.35 9.42 18.45
N ALA A 172 5.31 9.74 17.16
CA ALA A 172 4.39 10.74 16.61
C ALA A 172 2.92 10.30 16.79
N ALA A 173 2.59 9.05 16.49
CA ALA A 173 1.24 8.51 16.64
C ALA A 173 0.80 8.49 18.12
N GLU A 174 1.69 8.11 19.04
CA GLU A 174 1.44 8.18 20.47
C GLU A 174 1.29 9.62 20.97
N GLY A 175 2.05 10.55 20.42
CA GLY A 175 1.90 11.99 20.68
C GLY A 175 0.51 12.48 20.28
N MET A 176 0.10 12.20 19.03
CA MET A 176 -1.24 12.52 18.52
C MET A 176 -2.35 11.87 19.35
N LEU A 177 -2.16 10.61 19.77
CA LEU A 177 -3.08 9.89 20.65
C LEU A 177 -3.25 10.62 22.00
N LYS A 178 -2.14 10.96 22.66
CA LYS A 178 -2.15 11.65 23.96
C LYS A 178 -2.84 13.01 23.84
N GLU A 179 -2.50 13.80 22.82
CA GLU A 179 -3.12 15.10 22.56
C GLU A 179 -4.62 14.97 22.28
N ASN A 180 -5.03 13.99 21.48
CA ASN A 180 -6.44 13.73 21.18
C ASN A 180 -7.23 13.40 22.44
N VAL A 181 -6.69 12.55 23.32
CA VAL A 181 -7.34 12.19 24.58
C VAL A 181 -7.44 13.40 25.52
N VAL A 182 -6.37 14.19 25.67
CA VAL A 182 -6.38 15.41 26.50
C VAL A 182 -7.41 16.40 25.98
N GLY A 183 -7.41 16.66 24.66
CA GLY A 183 -8.36 17.56 24.01
C GLY A 183 -9.81 17.12 24.21
N ASN A 184 -10.12 15.84 23.97
CA ASN A 184 -11.47 15.31 24.13
C ASN A 184 -11.94 15.35 25.60
N ARG A 185 -11.04 15.12 26.57
CA ARG A 185 -11.36 15.27 28.00
C ARG A 185 -11.65 16.72 28.37
N ALA A 186 -10.85 17.67 27.88
CA ALA A 186 -11.07 19.09 28.12
C ALA A 186 -12.41 19.55 27.54
N VAL A 187 -12.73 19.15 26.30
CA VAL A 187 -14.05 19.39 25.68
C VAL A 187 -15.18 18.84 26.54
N GLY A 188 -15.02 17.61 27.06
CA GLY A 188 -15.96 17.00 27.99
C GLY A 188 -16.19 17.87 29.23
N SER A 189 -15.13 18.19 29.97
CA SER A 189 -15.19 18.99 31.20
C SER A 189 -15.78 20.39 30.98
N TYR A 190 -15.32 21.13 29.96
CA TYR A 190 -15.88 22.44 29.65
C TYR A 190 -17.35 22.36 29.23
N GLY A 191 -17.72 21.33 28.47
CA GLY A 191 -19.09 21.08 28.08
C GLY A 191 -20.01 20.86 29.28
N VAL A 192 -19.59 20.06 30.26
CA VAL A 192 -20.34 19.86 31.50
C VAL A 192 -20.51 21.16 32.27
N ASN A 193 -19.43 21.91 32.49
CA ASN A 193 -19.47 23.17 33.23
C ASN A 193 -20.45 24.19 32.60
N ILE A 194 -20.43 24.32 31.27
CA ILE A 194 -21.33 25.24 30.55
C ILE A 194 -22.78 24.79 30.72
N LEU A 195 -23.05 23.50 30.52
CA LEU A 195 -24.40 22.97 30.58
C LEU A 195 -24.98 23.06 32.01
N GLN A 196 -24.20 22.75 33.04
CA GLN A 196 -24.61 22.93 34.44
C GLN A 196 -24.95 24.38 34.78
N SER A 197 -24.23 25.36 34.21
CA SER A 197 -24.51 26.78 34.44
C SER A 197 -25.85 27.25 33.88
N HIS A 198 -26.42 26.50 32.93
CA HIS A 198 -27.65 26.87 32.22
C HIS A 198 -28.85 25.96 32.51
N ILE A 199 -28.64 24.82 33.16
CA ILE A 199 -29.68 23.84 33.46
C ILE A 199 -30.02 23.88 34.96
N LYS A 200 -31.27 24.20 35.30
CA LYS A 200 -31.77 24.25 36.68
C LYS A 200 -32.27 22.89 37.21
N ASP A 201 -32.72 22.01 36.31
CA ASP A 201 -33.20 20.67 36.62
C ASP A 201 -32.56 19.65 35.66
N SER A 202 -31.66 18.83 36.16
CA SER A 202 -30.97 17.81 35.36
C SER A 202 -31.91 16.76 34.78
N LYS A 203 -33.12 16.58 35.33
CA LYS A 203 -34.11 15.61 34.83
C LYS A 203 -34.75 16.01 33.50
N SER A 204 -34.59 17.27 33.05
CA SER A 204 -35.10 17.74 31.75
C SER A 204 -34.03 17.74 30.65
N LEU A 205 -32.81 17.25 30.91
CA LEU A 205 -31.71 17.30 29.95
C LEU A 205 -31.71 16.08 29.01
N SER A 206 -31.87 16.34 27.72
CA SER A 206 -31.65 15.34 26.66
C SER A 206 -30.50 15.78 25.76
N ILE A 207 -29.48 14.93 25.61
CA ILE A 207 -28.30 15.21 24.79
C ILE A 207 -28.33 14.30 23.55
N LEU A 208 -28.20 14.89 22.36
CA LEU A 208 -28.06 14.17 21.09
C LEU A 208 -26.70 14.47 20.47
N THR A 209 -25.95 13.42 20.11
CA THR A 209 -24.68 13.53 19.40
C THR A 209 -24.76 12.87 18.04
N TYR A 210 -24.17 13.48 17.02
CA TYR A 210 -24.04 12.91 15.67
C TYR A 210 -22.57 12.89 15.26
N CYS A 211 -22.13 11.83 14.58
CA CYS A 211 -20.76 11.69 14.10
C CYS A 211 -20.75 11.05 12.71
N ASN A 212 -19.93 11.60 11.80
CA ASN A 212 -19.72 11.06 10.45
C ASN A 212 -18.48 10.14 10.33
N ALA A 213 -17.51 10.29 11.23
CA ALA A 213 -16.23 9.57 11.19
C ALA A 213 -16.11 8.44 12.23
N GLY A 214 -16.99 8.41 13.24
CA GLY A 214 -16.97 7.41 14.31
C GLY A 214 -15.65 7.35 15.08
N SER A 215 -15.22 6.13 15.43
CA SER A 215 -13.95 5.87 16.13
C SER A 215 -12.70 6.14 15.30
N LEU A 216 -12.83 6.43 14.00
CA LEU A 216 -11.69 6.72 13.14
C LEU A 216 -11.06 8.09 13.44
N ALA A 217 -11.88 9.08 13.85
CA ALA A 217 -11.42 10.45 14.08
C ALA A 217 -10.97 10.72 15.52
N THR A 218 -11.25 9.80 16.45
CA THR A 218 -11.05 10.04 17.88
C THR A 218 -10.66 8.77 18.59
N THR A 219 -9.87 8.94 19.65
CA THR A 219 -9.37 7.83 20.47
C THR A 219 -9.86 8.01 21.91
N GLY A 220 -10.26 6.91 22.54
CA GLY A 220 -10.77 6.91 23.90
C GLY A 220 -12.11 7.64 24.06
N TYR A 221 -12.09 8.89 24.54
CA TYR A 221 -13.27 9.61 25.04
C TYR A 221 -14.24 10.08 23.95
N GLY A 222 -13.74 10.27 22.71
CA GLY A 222 -14.51 10.88 21.63
C GLY A 222 -14.80 12.36 21.87
N THR A 223 -14.85 13.17 20.81
CA THR A 223 -15.01 14.63 20.96
C THR A 223 -16.37 15.01 21.53
N ALA A 224 -17.47 14.60 20.86
CA ALA A 224 -18.83 14.86 21.35
C ALA A 224 -19.26 13.87 22.44
N LEU A 225 -18.79 12.63 22.35
CA LEU A 225 -19.07 11.58 23.35
C LEU A 225 -18.45 11.91 24.71
N GLY A 226 -17.31 12.62 24.72
CA GLY A 226 -16.62 13.04 25.94
C GLY A 226 -17.52 13.83 26.88
N ILE A 227 -18.42 14.67 26.36
CA ILE A 227 -19.39 15.43 27.19
C ILE A 227 -20.32 14.46 27.94
N ILE A 228 -20.90 13.48 27.24
CA ILE A 228 -21.79 12.47 27.83
C ILE A 228 -21.04 11.61 28.86
N CYS A 229 -19.81 11.18 28.54
CA CYS A 229 -18.98 10.40 29.45
C CYS A 229 -18.69 11.16 30.76
N PHE A 230 -18.41 12.46 30.69
CA PHE A 230 -18.17 13.29 31.88
C PHE A 230 -19.46 13.52 32.70
N PHE A 231 -20.60 13.76 32.06
CA PHE A 231 -21.90 13.85 32.76
C PHE A 231 -22.20 12.62 33.60
N TYR A 232 -21.93 11.43 33.05
CA TYR A 232 -22.12 10.16 33.76
C TYR A 232 -21.10 9.98 34.89
N ALA A 233 -19.83 10.33 34.65
CA ALA A 233 -18.77 10.23 35.65
C ALA A 233 -19.02 11.14 36.87
N GLU A 234 -19.55 12.34 36.66
CA GLU A 234 -19.88 13.30 37.72
C GLU A 234 -21.25 13.06 38.37
N ARG A 235 -21.98 12.00 37.98
CA ARG A 235 -23.33 11.63 38.47
C ARG A 235 -24.36 12.76 38.31
N ILE A 236 -24.26 13.51 37.22
CA ILE A 236 -25.18 14.62 36.91
C ILE A 236 -26.41 14.09 36.13
N LEU A 237 -26.23 12.98 35.40
CA LEU A 237 -27.27 12.17 34.76
C LEU A 237 -27.55 10.89 35.58
#